data_AF-M2UFA5-F1
#
_entry.id   AF-M2UFA5-F1
#
_cell.length_a   1.000
_cell.length_b   1.000
_cell.length_c   1.000
_cell.angle_alpha   90.00
_cell.angle_beta   90.00
_cell.angle_gamma   90.00
#
_symmetry.space_group_name_H-M   'P 1'
#
loop_
_entity.id
_entity.type
_entity.pdbx_description
1 polymer ?
#
loop_
_entity_poly.entity_id
_entity_poly.type
_entity_poly.pdbx_seq_one_letter_code
_entity_poly.pdbx_strand_id
1 'polypeptide(L)'
;MQFTTITTILATALAVSATPLQQDVTKRQEGGVPRVYARFYNDGGCGPSPWAEDTVFIQSETVGLAGCQNLGVGPFASTFFDNNNFSRTVRFFNLPCSQLTSTTSGNFIDIQPGQQPGCQNLAIRSWITL
;
A
#
# COMPACT_ATOMS: atom_id res chain seq x y z
N MET A 1 35.08 -4.36 -57.83
CA MET A 1 33.89 -4.93 -57.16
C MET A 1 34.35 -5.55 -55.85
N GLN A 2 33.69 -5.18 -54.73
CA GLN A 2 33.72 -5.73 -53.35
C GLN A 2 35.05 -5.68 -52.57
N PHE A 3 35.15 -4.92 -51.46
CA PHE A 3 34.68 -5.18 -50.08
C PHE A 3 35.14 -6.57 -49.57
N THR A 4 35.80 -6.75 -48.42
CA THR A 4 35.22 -6.51 -47.08
C THR A 4 36.29 -6.57 -45.96
N THR A 5 36.09 -5.75 -44.93
CA THR A 5 36.75 -5.58 -43.62
C THR A 5 36.52 -6.76 -42.67
N ILE A 6 37.48 -7.10 -41.78
CA ILE A 6 37.19 -7.69 -40.45
C ILE A 6 38.22 -7.20 -39.41
N THR A 7 37.85 -6.19 -38.63
CA THR A 7 38.47 -5.80 -37.35
C THR A 7 37.90 -6.68 -36.24
N THR A 8 38.75 -7.48 -35.59
CA THR A 8 38.40 -8.31 -34.42
C THR A 8 38.59 -7.50 -33.14
N ILE A 9 37.50 -7.08 -32.50
CA ILE A 9 37.50 -6.50 -31.15
C ILE A 9 37.18 -7.64 -30.18
N LEU A 10 38.16 -8.05 -29.37
CA LEU A 10 37.95 -8.96 -28.24
C LEU A 10 37.24 -8.19 -27.12
N ALA A 11 35.98 -8.50 -26.85
CA ALA A 11 35.25 -8.03 -25.69
C ALA A 11 35.53 -8.97 -24.50
N THR A 12 36.21 -8.47 -23.47
CA THR A 12 36.33 -9.15 -22.17
C THR A 12 35.02 -9.00 -21.40
N ALA A 13 34.24 -10.09 -21.31
CA ALA A 13 33.05 -10.15 -20.46
C ALA A 13 33.46 -10.45 -19.00
N LEU A 14 33.38 -9.44 -18.13
CA LEU A 14 33.42 -9.64 -16.68
C LEU A 14 32.07 -10.19 -16.23
N ALA A 15 31.98 -11.51 -16.04
CA ALA A 15 30.82 -12.14 -15.42
C ALA A 15 30.79 -11.82 -13.92
N VAL A 16 30.06 -10.79 -13.52
CA VAL A 16 29.71 -10.56 -12.12
C VAL A 16 28.60 -11.56 -11.76
N SER A 17 28.98 -12.67 -11.13
CA SER A 17 28.01 -13.58 -10.52
C SER A 17 27.50 -12.95 -9.22
N ALA A 18 26.40 -12.20 -9.30
CA ALA A 18 25.65 -11.83 -8.12
C ALA A 18 24.91 -13.08 -7.62
N THR A 19 25.44 -13.73 -6.58
CA THR A 19 24.68 -14.72 -5.83
C THR A 19 23.49 -14.01 -5.18
N PRO A 20 22.24 -14.41 -5.47
CA PRO A 20 21.11 -13.86 -4.75
C PRO A 20 21.30 -14.21 -3.27
N LEU A 21 21.39 -13.18 -2.41
CA LEU A 21 21.21 -13.38 -0.99
C LEU A 21 19.84 -14.03 -0.83
N GLN A 22 19.82 -15.30 -0.40
CA GLN A 22 18.62 -15.92 0.16
C GLN A 22 18.26 -15.08 1.40
N GLN A 23 17.54 -13.99 1.16
CA GLN A 23 16.94 -13.20 2.20
C GLN A 23 15.86 -14.10 2.79
N ASP A 24 16.10 -14.52 4.03
CA ASP A 24 15.12 -15.14 4.90
C ASP A 24 13.88 -14.24 4.98
N VAL A 25 12.93 -14.43 4.05
CA VAL A 25 11.71 -13.60 3.92
C VAL A 25 10.91 -13.65 5.22
N THR A 26 11.04 -14.75 5.95
CA THR A 26 10.40 -15.05 7.23
C THR A 26 10.78 -14.06 8.34
N LYS A 27 12.04 -13.60 8.41
CA LYS A 27 12.50 -12.71 9.50
C LYS A 27 12.08 -11.25 9.36
N ARG A 28 11.55 -10.82 8.21
CA ARG A 28 10.98 -9.46 8.05
C ARG A 28 9.50 -9.39 8.46
N GLN A 29 8.85 -10.52 8.73
CA GLN A 29 7.39 -10.59 8.85
C GLN A 29 6.88 -11.04 10.22
N GLU A 30 7.66 -11.80 10.99
CA GLU A 30 7.27 -12.19 12.36
C GLU A 30 7.40 -10.99 13.32
N GLY A 31 6.25 -10.44 13.73
CA GLY A 31 6.14 -9.23 14.56
C GLY A 31 6.13 -7.90 13.79
N GLY A 32 5.96 -7.97 12.46
CA GLY A 32 6.13 -6.83 11.55
C GLY A 32 5.29 -5.59 11.86
N VAL A 33 5.81 -4.43 11.44
CA VAL A 33 5.18 -3.08 11.57
C VAL A 33 3.66 -3.16 11.41
N PRO A 34 2.85 -2.71 12.39
CA PRO A 34 1.39 -2.81 12.36
C PRO A 34 0.82 -2.15 11.09
N ARG A 35 0.06 -2.92 10.30
CA ARG A 35 -0.39 -2.57 8.95
C ARG A 35 -1.70 -3.25 8.57
N VAL A 36 -2.30 -2.78 7.47
CA VAL A 36 -3.33 -3.51 6.71
C VAL A 36 -3.02 -3.41 5.22
N TYR A 37 -3.26 -4.49 4.47
CA TYR A 37 -3.19 -4.48 3.01
C TYR A 37 -4.54 -4.05 2.46
N ALA A 38 -4.52 -3.25 1.41
CA ALA A 38 -5.70 -2.69 0.80
C ALA A 38 -5.61 -2.79 -0.71
N ARG A 39 -6.69 -3.27 -1.33
CA ARG A 39 -6.89 -3.30 -2.78
C ARG A 39 -8.02 -2.37 -3.15
N PHE A 40 -7.79 -1.48 -4.10
CA PHE A 40 -8.75 -0.47 -4.52
C PHE A 40 -9.48 -0.88 -5.79
N TYR A 41 -10.75 -0.48 -5.89
CA TYR A 41 -11.64 -0.83 -7.00
C TYR A 41 -12.36 0.43 -7.50
N ASN A 42 -12.46 0.56 -8.83
CA ASN A 42 -13.13 1.71 -9.45
C ASN A 42 -14.66 1.68 -9.28
N ASP A 43 -15.23 0.51 -9.00
CA ASP A 43 -16.65 0.26 -8.75
C ASP A 43 -16.98 0.22 -7.25
N GLY A 44 -18.27 0.35 -6.94
CA GLY A 44 -18.80 0.40 -5.57
C GLY A 44 -18.81 -0.95 -4.82
N GLY A 45 -17.98 -1.90 -5.25
CA GLY A 45 -17.85 -3.20 -4.61
C GLY A 45 -16.56 -3.91 -5.00
N CYS A 46 -16.10 -4.79 -4.12
CA CYS A 46 -14.87 -5.58 -4.30
C CYS A 46 -15.20 -6.89 -5.02
N GLY A 47 -15.89 -6.76 -6.16
CA GLY A 47 -16.45 -7.85 -6.97
C GLY A 47 -15.47 -8.46 -7.98
N PRO A 48 -15.94 -9.05 -9.09
CA PRO A 48 -15.08 -9.72 -10.07
C PRO A 48 -14.24 -8.75 -10.90
N SER A 49 -14.53 -7.45 -10.84
CA SER A 49 -13.72 -6.40 -11.45
C SER A 49 -12.27 -6.51 -10.98
N PRO A 50 -11.27 -6.37 -11.86
CA PRO A 50 -9.88 -6.32 -11.43
C PRO A 50 -9.68 -5.10 -10.51
N TRP A 51 -8.84 -5.28 -9.50
CA TRP A 51 -8.41 -4.16 -8.66
C TRP A 51 -7.57 -3.18 -9.50
N ALA A 52 -7.71 -1.89 -9.20
CA ALA A 52 -7.10 -0.80 -9.95
C ALA A 52 -5.75 -0.36 -9.38
N GLU A 53 -5.62 -0.39 -8.05
CA GLU A 53 -4.40 -0.06 -7.32
C GLU A 53 -4.35 -0.87 -6.01
N ASP A 54 -3.17 -1.06 -5.43
CA ASP A 54 -3.03 -1.61 -4.09
C ASP A 54 -2.11 -0.75 -3.21
N THR A 55 -2.24 -0.89 -1.89
CA THR A 55 -1.42 -0.14 -0.93
C THR A 55 -1.33 -0.90 0.38
N VAL A 56 -0.23 -0.70 1.09
CA VAL A 56 -0.09 -1.10 2.49
C VAL A 56 -0.19 0.13 3.37
N PHE A 57 -1.19 0.15 4.24
CA PHE A 57 -1.33 1.20 5.24
C PHE A 57 -0.57 0.83 6.48
N ILE A 58 0.30 1.72 6.94
CA ILE A 58 1.08 1.55 8.17
C ILE A 58 0.41 2.36 9.28
N GLN A 59 0.28 1.75 10.47
CA GLN A 59 -0.21 2.45 11.65
C GLN A 59 0.78 3.54 12.05
N SER A 60 0.28 4.77 12.20
CA SER A 60 1.09 5.90 12.66
C SER A 60 1.35 5.79 14.16
N GLU A 61 2.55 6.16 14.59
CA GLU A 61 2.84 6.35 16.02
C GLU A 61 2.21 7.63 16.57
N THR A 62 1.94 8.61 15.69
CA THR A 62 1.26 9.85 16.07
C THR A 62 -0.25 9.65 16.02
N VAL A 63 -0.91 9.90 17.15
CA VAL A 63 -2.34 9.61 17.36
C VAL A 63 -3.20 10.84 17.06
N GLY A 64 -4.41 10.60 16.56
CA GLY A 64 -5.38 11.64 16.26
C GLY A 64 -5.04 12.44 15.01
N LEU A 65 -5.59 13.66 14.91
CA LEU A 65 -5.45 14.50 13.71
C LEU A 65 -4.00 14.90 13.40
N ALA A 66 -3.15 15.00 14.42
CA ALA A 66 -1.73 15.31 14.24
C ALA A 66 -0.98 14.22 13.43
N GLY A 67 -1.49 12.99 13.44
CA GLY A 67 -0.93 11.86 12.68
C GLY A 67 -1.60 11.62 11.33
N CYS A 68 -2.39 12.57 10.82
CA CYS A 68 -3.13 12.38 9.57
C CYS A 68 -2.22 12.23 8.36
N GLN A 69 -2.53 11.25 7.52
CA GLN A 69 -1.83 10.97 6.28
C GLN A 69 -2.82 11.00 5.11
N ASN A 70 -2.49 11.76 4.05
CA ASN A 70 -3.30 11.79 2.83
C ASN A 70 -3.00 10.56 1.97
N LEU A 71 -4.02 10.02 1.31
CA LEU A 71 -3.85 9.01 0.29
C LEU A 71 -3.33 9.65 -0.99
N GLY A 72 -2.18 9.15 -1.46
CA GLY A 72 -1.54 9.64 -2.69
C GLY A 72 -2.13 9.06 -3.98
N VAL A 73 -3.08 8.13 -3.87
CA VAL A 73 -3.73 7.42 -4.98
C VAL A 73 -5.26 7.57 -4.90
N GLY A 74 -5.96 7.41 -6.03
CA GLY A 74 -7.42 7.51 -6.08
C GLY A 74 -7.96 8.96 -6.17
N PRO A 75 -9.21 9.22 -5.75
CA PRO A 75 -10.09 8.33 -4.97
C PRO A 75 -10.66 7.16 -5.78
N PHE A 76 -10.82 6.01 -5.13
CA PHE A 76 -11.48 4.82 -5.67
C PHE A 76 -12.81 4.59 -4.98
N ALA A 77 -13.79 3.98 -5.64
CA ALA A 77 -15.14 3.87 -5.08
C ALA A 77 -15.20 2.89 -3.90
N SER A 78 -14.44 1.79 -3.95
CA SER A 78 -14.38 0.82 -2.87
C SER A 78 -12.97 0.28 -2.61
N THR A 79 -12.77 -0.26 -1.41
CA THR A 79 -11.49 -0.79 -0.93
C THR A 79 -11.72 -2.12 -0.22
N PHE A 80 -10.96 -3.15 -0.58
CA PHE A 80 -10.91 -4.42 0.14
C PHE A 80 -9.72 -4.44 1.07
N PHE A 81 -9.96 -4.64 2.38
CA PHE A 81 -8.92 -4.74 3.39
C PHE A 81 -8.65 -6.20 3.76
N ASP A 82 -7.38 -6.60 3.69
CA ASP A 82 -6.90 -7.91 4.12
C ASP A 82 -5.61 -7.82 4.95
N ASN A 83 -5.28 -8.94 5.62
CA ASN A 83 -4.04 -9.09 6.38
C ASN A 83 -3.79 -7.96 7.40
N ASN A 84 -4.84 -7.57 8.12
CA ASN A 84 -4.77 -6.57 9.19
C ASN A 84 -4.02 -7.11 10.42
N ASN A 85 -2.93 -6.46 10.80
CA ASN A 85 -2.23 -6.69 12.06
C ASN A 85 -2.01 -5.38 12.84
N PHE A 86 -2.87 -4.39 12.67
CA PHE A 86 -2.85 -3.17 13.48
C PHE A 86 -2.89 -3.49 14.98
N SER A 87 -2.25 -2.65 15.78
CA SER A 87 -2.27 -2.71 17.25
C SER A 87 -3.19 -1.66 17.88
N ARG A 88 -3.65 -0.68 17.10
CA ARG A 88 -4.65 0.34 17.46
C ARG A 88 -5.65 0.50 16.31
N THR A 89 -6.80 1.09 16.59
CA THR A 89 -7.80 1.34 15.54
C THR A 89 -7.26 2.37 14.55
N VAL A 90 -7.30 2.05 13.26
CA VAL A 90 -6.99 3.01 12.19
C VAL A 90 -8.29 3.42 11.52
N ARG A 91 -8.51 4.72 11.45
CA ARG A 91 -9.71 5.33 10.86
C ARG A 91 -9.37 5.91 9.50
N PHE A 92 -10.11 5.49 8.47
CA PHE A 92 -9.96 5.99 7.10
C PHE A 92 -11.14 6.91 6.76
N PHE A 93 -10.86 8.09 6.21
CA PHE A 93 -11.84 9.12 5.92
C PHE A 93 -12.05 9.30 4.42
N ASN A 94 -13.23 9.79 4.06
CA ASN A 94 -13.52 10.26 2.70
C ASN A 94 -13.09 11.71 2.43
N LEU A 95 -12.43 12.36 3.39
CA LEU A 95 -11.89 13.72 3.29
C LEU A 95 -10.35 13.69 3.36
N PRO A 96 -9.64 14.60 2.68
CA PRO A 96 -8.20 14.80 2.89
C PRO A 96 -7.93 15.42 4.27
N CYS A 97 -6.70 15.28 4.76
CA CYS A 97 -6.28 15.79 6.07
C CYS A 97 -6.54 17.28 6.26
N SER A 98 -6.41 18.09 5.19
CA SER A 98 -6.65 19.54 5.23
C SER A 98 -8.11 19.92 5.52
N GLN A 99 -9.03 18.96 5.43
CA GLN A 99 -10.47 19.15 5.67
C GLN A 99 -10.94 18.48 6.96
N LEU A 100 -10.07 17.78 7.71
CA LEU A 100 -10.42 17.20 8.99
C LEU A 100 -10.28 18.23 10.11
N THR A 101 -11.38 18.53 10.79
CA THR A 101 -11.40 19.43 11.97
C THR A 101 -11.61 18.68 13.29
N SER A 102 -12.05 17.42 13.21
CA SER A 102 -12.22 16.48 14.32
C SER A 102 -11.96 15.04 13.84
N THR A 103 -11.77 14.10 14.78
CA THR A 103 -11.67 12.66 14.45
C THR A 103 -12.98 12.05 13.96
N THR A 104 -14.07 12.82 13.93
CA THR A 104 -15.41 12.43 13.45
C THR A 104 -15.84 13.24 12.22
N SER A 105 -14.90 13.92 11.55
CA SER A 105 -15.17 14.68 10.33
C SER A 105 -15.52 13.76 9.16
N GLY A 106 -16.54 14.13 8.38
CA GLY A 106 -16.93 13.38 7.18
C GLY A 106 -17.41 11.96 7.48
N ASN A 107 -17.38 11.12 6.43
CA ASN A 107 -17.64 9.69 6.56
C ASN A 107 -16.32 8.95 6.75
N PHE A 108 -16.36 7.90 7.56
CA PHE A 108 -15.17 7.11 7.85
C PHE A 108 -15.50 5.63 8.06
N ILE A 109 -14.45 4.82 7.95
CA ILE A 109 -14.43 3.40 8.35
C ILE A 109 -13.34 3.20 9.39
N ASP A 110 -13.62 2.34 10.36
CA ASP A 110 -12.67 1.94 11.38
C ASP A 110 -12.20 0.51 11.13
N ILE A 111 -10.89 0.33 11.13
CA ILE A 111 -10.25 -0.97 11.12
C ILE A 111 -9.63 -1.22 12.48
N GLN A 112 -10.26 -2.11 13.26
CA GLN A 112 -9.81 -2.43 14.61
C GLN A 112 -8.74 -3.55 14.61
N PRO A 113 -7.90 -3.60 15.65
CA PRO A 113 -7.62 -4.77 16.46
C PRO A 113 -7.82 -6.18 15.87
N GLY A 114 -7.04 -6.67 14.91
CA GLY A 114 -7.19 -8.06 14.43
C GLY A 114 -8.52 -8.37 13.72
N GLN A 115 -9.28 -7.35 13.33
CA GLN A 115 -10.49 -7.51 12.51
C GLN A 115 -10.13 -7.87 11.06
N GLN A 116 -10.94 -8.70 10.42
CA GLN A 116 -10.94 -8.87 8.96
C GLN A 116 -12.05 -7.99 8.36
N PRO A 117 -11.73 -6.79 7.80
CA PRO A 117 -12.77 -5.83 7.44
C PRO A 117 -13.42 -6.13 6.09
N GLY A 118 -12.71 -6.84 5.21
CA GLY A 118 -13.20 -7.17 3.87
C GLY A 118 -13.50 -5.91 3.04
N CYS A 119 -14.57 -5.96 2.27
CA CYS A 119 -14.92 -4.90 1.34
C CYS A 119 -15.61 -3.71 2.01
N GLN A 120 -15.16 -2.50 1.68
CA GLN A 120 -15.71 -1.24 2.17
C GLN A 120 -16.00 -0.29 0.99
N ASN A 121 -17.22 0.24 0.94
CA ASN A 121 -17.64 1.20 -0.10
C ASN A 121 -17.47 2.64 0.43
N LEU A 122 -16.22 3.07 0.50
CA LEU A 122 -15.84 4.43 0.88
C LEU A 122 -14.69 4.91 0.00
N ALA A 123 -14.85 6.10 -0.58
CA ALA A 123 -13.79 6.77 -1.32
C ALA A 123 -12.75 7.39 -0.37
N ILE A 124 -11.79 6.57 0.06
CA ILE A 124 -10.76 6.95 1.03
C ILE A 124 -9.86 8.05 0.46
N ARG A 125 -9.58 9.04 1.31
CA ARG A 125 -8.69 10.17 1.00
C ARG A 125 -7.63 10.44 2.06
N SER A 126 -7.86 10.01 3.29
CA SER A 126 -6.87 10.10 4.37
C SER A 126 -7.12 9.06 5.44
N TRP A 127 -6.17 8.90 6.37
CA TRP A 127 -6.33 8.06 7.56
C TRP A 127 -5.58 8.64 8.77
N ILE A 128 -6.02 8.22 9.96
CA ILE A 128 -5.37 8.48 11.24
C ILE A 128 -5.31 7.19 12.07
N THR A 129 -4.40 7.16 13.05
CA THR A 129 -4.46 6.18 14.13
C THR A 129 -5.20 6.80 15.33
N LEU A 130 -6.18 6.07 15.88
CA LEU A 130 -6.93 6.42 17.09
C LEU A 130 -6.26 5.83 18.32
#